data_AF-A0A3B9I221-F1
#
_entry.id   AF-A0A3B9I221-F1
#
_cell.length_a   1.000
_cell.length_b   1.000
_cell.length_c   1.000
_cell.angle_alpha   90.00
_cell.angle_beta   90.00
_cell.angle_gamma   90.00
#
_symmetry.space_group_name_H-M   'P 1'
#
loop_
_entity.id
_entity.type
_entity.pdbx_description
1 polymer ?
#
loop_
_entity_poly.entity_id
_entity_poly.type
_entity_poly.pdbx_seq_one_letter_code
_entity_poly.pdbx_strand_id
1 'polypeptide(L)'
;LIELMALCSILPGPTSTQTIVSIGYKIGGPVLAFLTMLVWALPVIIVMTILSFLYQFLELQNISQDVLRFIGPMAVGFIIVAAYRIGKKVITDKMTVILFLIGAITTYLIRSPWVFPVVLIIGGFTSVLLSKENNLWNRVKLNPPWFYIVAFIVIALGSIGLNLIWNNRIFELFESFYRYGYLVFGGGQVVVPVMYSELVEINQYMTNQEFLTGYGLVQGLPGPMFSFSAYAGGMAAKDGGALIQTLAALLSGIGIFLPGLLLIYFVYPIWENLKKIKGIKVSLKGINAVAGGLIFIAAVILMQRSGFQIENLIVMVISIMVLISKRIPAPILVLATLLAGFVF
;
A
#
# COMPACT_ATOMS: atom_id res chain seq x y z
N LEU A 1 3.90 -7.22 21.69
CA LEU A 1 3.18 -7.00 20.42
C LEU A 1 2.74 -5.53 20.26
N ILE A 2 1.99 -4.97 21.21
CA ILE A 2 1.49 -3.58 21.16
C ILE A 2 2.60 -2.55 20.88
N GLU A 3 3.75 -2.70 21.54
CA GLU A 3 4.91 -1.83 21.33
C GLU A 3 5.51 -1.89 19.92
N LEU A 4 5.58 -3.09 19.33
CA LEU A 4 6.06 -3.26 17.96
C LEU A 4 5.05 -2.72 16.94
N MET A 5 3.75 -2.85 17.22
CA MET A 5 2.71 -2.21 16.41
C MET A 5 2.78 -0.68 16.49
N ALA A 6 3.19 -0.12 17.63
CA ALA A 6 3.46 1.30 17.77
C ALA A 6 4.70 1.73 16.98
N LEU A 7 5.80 0.96 17.03
CA LEU A 7 6.97 1.18 16.17
C LEU A 7 6.57 1.23 14.68
N CYS A 8 5.85 0.21 14.23
CA CYS A 8 5.48 0.06 12.82
C CYS A 8 4.41 1.04 12.36
N SER A 9 3.72 1.74 13.28
CA SER A 9 2.82 2.83 12.91
C SER A 9 3.54 4.17 12.78
N ILE A 10 4.79 4.27 13.27
CA ILE A 10 5.64 5.45 13.14
C ILE A 10 6.34 5.48 11.79
N LEU A 11 6.75 4.31 11.31
CA LEU A 11 7.55 4.20 10.10
C LEU A 11 6.65 4.16 8.86
N PRO A 12 7.09 4.79 7.76
CA PRO A 12 6.48 4.51 6.49
C PRO A 12 6.72 3.05 6.10
N GLY A 13 5.72 2.43 5.50
CA GLY A 13 5.78 1.10 4.93
C GLY A 13 4.62 0.18 5.31
N PRO A 14 4.62 -1.04 4.76
CA PRO A 14 3.60 -2.05 5.05
C PRO A 14 3.61 -2.46 6.54
N THR A 15 2.72 -1.87 7.34
CA THR A 15 2.72 -2.04 8.81
C THR A 15 2.63 -3.52 9.25
N SER A 16 1.88 -4.37 8.56
CA SER A 16 1.78 -5.80 8.88
C SER A 16 3.11 -6.54 8.66
N THR A 17 3.74 -6.31 7.50
CA THR A 17 5.07 -6.86 7.20
C THR A 17 6.12 -6.31 8.15
N GLN A 18 6.11 -5.01 8.43
CA GLN A 18 7.03 -4.41 9.40
C GLN A 18 6.86 -4.99 10.81
N THR A 19 5.61 -5.29 11.21
CA THR A 19 5.34 -5.90 12.53
C THR A 19 5.94 -7.29 12.62
N ILE A 20 5.76 -8.15 11.61
CA ILE A 20 6.32 -9.51 11.64
C ILE A 20 7.86 -9.49 11.52
N VAL A 21 8.42 -8.60 10.70
CA VAL A 21 9.87 -8.37 10.60
C VAL A 21 10.44 -7.89 11.93
N SER A 22 9.76 -6.98 12.63
CA SER A 22 10.17 -6.53 13.96
C SER A 22 10.15 -7.65 15.01
N ILE A 23 9.19 -8.57 14.92
CA ILE A 23 9.14 -9.76 15.77
C ILE A 23 10.35 -10.65 15.47
N GLY A 24 10.64 -10.92 14.20
CA GLY A 24 11.84 -11.67 13.79
C GLY A 24 13.14 -11.01 14.28
N TYR A 25 13.23 -9.69 14.17
CA TYR A 25 14.38 -8.92 14.66
C TYR A 25 14.54 -9.06 16.17
N LYS A 26 13.43 -8.96 16.92
CA LYS A 26 13.43 -9.11 18.37
C LYS A 26 13.90 -10.50 18.83
N ILE A 27 13.48 -11.55 18.12
CA ILE A 27 13.74 -12.93 18.52
C ILE A 27 15.13 -13.40 18.10
N GLY A 28 15.58 -13.05 16.90
CA GLY A 28 16.79 -13.64 16.29
C GLY A 28 17.65 -12.66 15.49
N GLY A 29 17.48 -11.35 15.72
CA GLY A 29 18.28 -10.33 15.07
C GLY A 29 17.97 -10.13 13.58
N PRO A 30 18.84 -9.40 12.84
CA PRO A 30 18.56 -8.98 11.48
C PRO A 30 18.42 -10.14 10.49
N VAL A 31 19.12 -11.25 10.69
CA VAL A 31 19.00 -12.41 9.78
C VAL A 31 17.61 -13.04 9.89
N LEU A 32 17.12 -13.29 11.11
CA LEU A 32 15.78 -13.85 11.30
C LEU A 32 14.69 -12.88 10.82
N ALA A 33 14.89 -11.57 10.99
CA ALA A 33 13.98 -10.56 10.47
C ALA A 33 13.84 -10.65 8.94
N PHE A 34 14.95 -10.79 8.22
CA PHE A 34 14.96 -10.96 6.76
C PHE A 34 14.26 -12.25 6.33
N LEU A 35 14.61 -13.39 6.97
CA LEU A 35 13.98 -14.68 6.67
C LEU A 35 12.47 -14.66 6.93
N THR A 36 12.05 -13.97 8.00
CA THR A 36 10.63 -13.77 8.33
C THR A 36 9.92 -13.00 7.22
N MET A 37 10.54 -11.96 6.66
CA MET A 37 10.00 -11.23 5.51
C MET A 37 9.85 -12.14 4.28
N LEU A 38 10.87 -12.96 3.99
CA LEU A 38 10.83 -13.87 2.84
C LEU A 38 9.69 -14.88 2.96
N VAL A 39 9.58 -15.57 4.09
CA VAL A 39 8.50 -16.55 4.33
C VAL A 39 7.12 -15.88 4.25
N TRP A 40 7.00 -14.65 4.72
CA TRP A 40 5.74 -13.89 4.71
C TRP A 40 5.34 -13.38 3.32
N ALA A 41 6.28 -12.83 2.55
CA ALA A 41 5.97 -12.11 1.32
C ALA A 41 6.19 -12.94 0.04
N LEU A 42 7.23 -13.77 0.00
CA LEU A 42 7.66 -14.47 -1.20
C LEU A 42 6.58 -15.39 -1.81
N PRO A 43 5.84 -16.20 -1.04
CA PRO A 43 4.82 -17.07 -1.62
C PRO A 43 3.74 -16.28 -2.38
N VAL A 44 3.27 -15.18 -1.79
CA VAL A 44 2.23 -14.34 -2.42
C VAL A 44 2.81 -13.51 -3.56
N ILE A 45 4.06 -13.07 -3.49
CA ILE A 45 4.75 -12.42 -4.62
C ILE A 45 4.80 -13.37 -5.82
N ILE A 46 5.14 -14.64 -5.61
CA ILE A 46 5.16 -15.65 -6.69
C ILE A 46 3.76 -15.83 -7.27
N VAL A 47 2.73 -16.02 -6.42
CA VAL A 47 1.34 -16.16 -6.88
C VAL A 47 0.89 -14.92 -7.66
N MET A 48 1.16 -13.71 -7.17
CA MET A 48 0.79 -12.47 -7.85
C MET A 48 1.59 -12.25 -9.14
N THR A 49 2.83 -12.73 -9.20
CA THR A 49 3.62 -12.75 -10.45
C THR A 49 2.97 -13.65 -11.49
N ILE A 50 2.54 -14.85 -11.10
CA ILE A 50 1.81 -15.77 -11.99
C ILE A 50 0.48 -15.14 -12.43
N LEU A 51 -0.27 -14.54 -11.49
CA LEU A 51 -1.54 -13.87 -11.80
C LEU A 51 -1.36 -12.66 -12.72
N SER A 52 -0.17 -12.06 -12.82
CA SER A 52 0.07 -11.01 -13.82
C SER A 52 -0.09 -11.50 -15.26
N PHE A 53 0.03 -12.80 -15.51
CA PHE A 53 -0.20 -13.41 -16.83
C PHE A 53 -1.65 -13.82 -17.08
N LEU A 54 -2.56 -13.54 -16.14
CA LEU A 54 -3.94 -14.01 -16.18
C LEU A 54 -4.67 -13.55 -17.46
N TYR A 55 -4.51 -12.28 -17.84
CA TYR A 55 -5.21 -11.73 -19.01
C TYR A 55 -4.72 -12.38 -20.32
N GLN A 56 -3.41 -12.55 -20.48
CA GLN A 56 -2.82 -13.26 -21.62
C GLN A 56 -3.25 -14.73 -21.64
N PHE A 57 -3.32 -15.37 -20.48
CA PHE A 57 -3.79 -16.76 -20.38
C PHE A 57 -5.26 -16.90 -20.81
N LEU A 58 -6.14 -16.01 -20.35
CA LEU A 58 -7.55 -16.02 -20.75
C LEU A 58 -7.71 -15.82 -22.26
N GLU A 59 -6.96 -14.89 -22.84
CA GLU A 59 -6.94 -14.64 -24.28
C GLU A 59 -6.46 -15.88 -25.07
N LEU A 60 -5.34 -16.49 -24.66
CA LEU A 60 -4.81 -17.71 -25.27
C LEU A 60 -5.79 -18.90 -25.21
N GLN A 61 -6.62 -18.97 -24.17
CA GLN A 61 -7.64 -20.02 -24.00
C GLN A 61 -9.01 -19.64 -24.61
N ASN A 62 -9.14 -18.48 -25.26
CA ASN A 62 -10.40 -17.94 -25.76
C ASN A 62 -11.50 -17.82 -24.68
N ILE A 63 -11.12 -17.56 -23.43
CA ILE A 63 -12.05 -17.32 -22.32
C ILE A 63 -12.33 -15.82 -22.22
N SER A 64 -13.60 -15.42 -22.16
CA SER A 64 -13.96 -14.01 -22.01
C SER A 64 -13.40 -13.42 -20.70
N GLN A 65 -12.90 -12.19 -20.78
CA GLN A 65 -12.48 -11.41 -19.61
C GLN A 65 -13.66 -11.03 -18.71
N ASP A 66 -14.90 -11.19 -19.18
CA ASP A 66 -16.13 -10.97 -18.40
C ASP A 66 -16.20 -11.85 -17.16
N VAL A 67 -15.51 -12.99 -17.16
CA VAL A 67 -15.38 -13.86 -15.96
C VAL A 67 -14.82 -13.10 -14.75
N LEU A 68 -14.08 -12.02 -14.97
CA LEU A 68 -13.47 -11.19 -13.94
C LEU A 68 -14.30 -9.94 -13.59
N ARG A 69 -15.45 -9.71 -14.24
CA ARG A 69 -16.21 -8.45 -14.15
C ARG A 69 -16.61 -8.06 -12.73
N PHE A 70 -16.89 -9.03 -11.87
CA PHE A 70 -17.30 -8.80 -10.48
C PHE A 70 -16.15 -8.59 -9.50
N ILE A 71 -14.91 -8.90 -9.89
CA ILE A 71 -13.74 -8.71 -9.02
C ILE A 71 -13.49 -7.22 -8.80
N GLY A 72 -13.66 -6.40 -9.83
CA GLY A 72 -13.47 -4.95 -9.73
C GLY A 72 -14.39 -4.27 -8.71
N PRO A 73 -15.72 -4.43 -8.83
CA PRO A 73 -16.67 -3.89 -7.85
C PRO A 73 -16.48 -4.43 -6.43
N MET A 74 -16.10 -5.71 -6.29
CA MET A 74 -15.74 -6.28 -4.99
C MET A 74 -14.52 -5.58 -4.39
N ALA A 75 -13.46 -5.38 -5.19
CA ALA A 75 -12.26 -4.65 -4.81
C ALA A 75 -12.58 -3.24 -4.29
N VAL A 76 -13.47 -2.51 -4.97
CA VAL A 76 -13.96 -1.20 -4.50
C VAL A 76 -14.62 -1.33 -3.12
N GLY A 77 -15.42 -2.38 -2.89
CA GLY A 77 -16.00 -2.67 -1.57
C GLY A 77 -14.96 -2.85 -0.47
N PHE A 78 -13.84 -3.53 -0.74
CA PHE A 78 -12.71 -3.63 0.20
C PHE A 78 -12.10 -2.27 0.53
N ILE A 79 -11.92 -1.41 -0.47
CA ILE A 79 -11.35 -0.06 -0.31
C ILE A 79 -12.29 0.81 0.51
N ILE A 80 -13.61 0.76 0.25
CA ILE A 80 -14.63 1.50 1.02
C ILE A 80 -14.61 1.06 2.49
N VAL A 81 -14.57 -0.25 2.76
CA VAL A 81 -14.52 -0.76 4.14
C VAL A 81 -13.21 -0.38 4.83
N ALA A 82 -12.09 -0.37 4.11
CA ALA A 82 -10.82 0.09 4.63
C ALA A 82 -10.84 1.60 4.95
N ALA A 83 -11.38 2.42 4.06
CA ALA A 83 -11.58 3.85 4.25
C ALA A 83 -12.43 4.11 5.50
N TYR A 84 -13.54 3.39 5.66
CA TYR A 84 -14.42 3.50 6.83
C TYR A 84 -13.69 3.11 8.13
N ARG A 85 -12.98 1.97 8.14
CA ARG A 85 -12.25 1.49 9.34
C ARG A 85 -11.12 2.43 9.74
N ILE A 86 -10.36 2.95 8.77
CA ILE A 86 -9.28 3.88 9.01
C ILE A 86 -9.85 5.22 9.46
N GLY A 87 -10.85 5.76 8.76
CA GLY A 87 -11.56 6.99 9.14
C GLY A 87 -12.05 6.95 10.58
N LYS A 88 -12.75 5.88 10.98
CA LYS A 88 -13.22 5.68 12.36
C LYS A 88 -12.08 5.64 13.39
N LYS A 89 -10.89 5.18 12.99
CA LYS A 89 -9.73 5.07 13.88
C LYS A 89 -8.94 6.38 14.01
N VAL A 90 -8.83 7.16 12.93
CA VAL A 90 -7.96 8.35 12.87
C VAL A 90 -8.70 9.65 13.22
N ILE A 91 -10.01 9.71 12.96
CA ILE A 91 -10.85 10.87 13.28
C ILE A 91 -11.22 10.80 14.76
N THR A 92 -10.58 11.63 15.57
CA THR A 92 -10.73 11.64 17.04
C THR A 92 -11.15 13.01 17.59
N ASP A 93 -10.80 14.09 16.90
CA ASP A 93 -11.14 15.46 17.28
C ASP A 93 -11.23 16.40 16.05
N LYS A 94 -11.64 17.65 16.27
CA LYS A 94 -11.85 18.65 15.22
C LYS A 94 -10.63 18.85 14.31
N MET A 95 -9.40 18.84 14.84
CA MET A 95 -8.19 19.00 14.03
C MET A 95 -8.01 17.81 13.08
N THR A 96 -8.22 16.58 13.57
CA THR A 96 -8.11 15.38 12.71
C THR A 96 -9.20 15.34 11.63
N VAL A 97 -10.41 15.83 11.90
CA VAL A 97 -11.46 15.98 10.87
C VAL A 97 -10.99 16.95 9.77
N ILE A 98 -10.46 18.11 10.16
CA ILE A 98 -10.00 19.13 9.20
C ILE A 98 -8.86 18.57 8.34
N LEU A 99 -7.85 17.93 8.96
CA LEU A 99 -6.74 17.33 8.21
C LEU A 99 -7.20 16.20 7.29
N PHE A 100 -8.15 15.38 7.72
CA PHE A 100 -8.76 14.34 6.89
C PHE A 100 -9.43 14.94 5.66
N LEU A 101 -10.25 15.98 5.83
CA LEU A 101 -10.93 16.66 4.72
C LEU A 101 -9.94 17.37 3.79
N ILE A 102 -8.92 18.04 4.33
CA ILE A 102 -7.87 18.68 3.53
C ILE A 102 -7.13 17.62 2.68
N GLY A 103 -6.76 16.49 3.28
CA GLY A 103 -6.14 15.38 2.54
C GLY A 103 -7.02 14.87 1.41
N ALA A 104 -8.31 14.63 1.69
CA ALA A 104 -9.27 14.17 0.69
C ALA A 104 -9.48 15.18 -0.45
N ILE A 105 -9.73 16.45 -0.12
CA ILE A 105 -10.02 17.51 -1.10
C ILE A 105 -8.79 17.80 -1.95
N THR A 106 -7.62 17.96 -1.33
CA THR A 106 -6.38 18.29 -2.06
C THR A 106 -6.05 17.21 -3.08
N THR A 107 -6.19 15.93 -2.71
CA THR A 107 -5.93 14.81 -3.62
C THR A 107 -7.01 14.64 -4.68
N TYR A 108 -8.26 15.02 -4.41
CA TYR A 108 -9.30 15.04 -5.44
C TYR A 108 -9.00 16.07 -6.54
N LEU A 109 -8.58 17.27 -6.12
CA LEU A 109 -8.35 18.42 -7.00
C LEU A 109 -7.00 18.32 -7.73
N ILE A 110 -5.95 17.94 -7.00
CA ILE A 110 -4.58 17.86 -7.52
C ILE A 110 -4.21 16.38 -7.64
N ARG A 111 -4.44 15.83 -8.84
CA ARG A 111 -4.17 14.42 -9.17
C ARG A 111 -2.71 14.20 -9.56
N SER A 112 -1.80 14.62 -8.68
CA SER A 112 -0.37 14.48 -8.93
C SER A 112 0.32 13.67 -7.84
N PRO A 113 1.25 12.74 -8.16
CA PRO A 113 1.87 11.85 -7.18
C PRO A 113 2.66 12.54 -6.08
N TRP A 114 3.20 13.73 -6.34
CA TRP A 114 3.94 14.52 -5.34
C TRP A 114 3.04 15.13 -4.25
N VAL A 115 1.73 15.22 -4.49
CA VAL A 115 0.78 15.76 -3.50
C VAL A 115 0.76 14.89 -2.25
N PHE A 116 0.81 13.57 -2.41
CA PHE A 116 0.73 12.59 -1.33
C PHE A 116 1.79 12.81 -0.23
N PRO A 117 3.11 12.82 -0.52
CA PRO A 117 4.12 13.11 0.50
C PRO A 117 3.96 14.51 1.10
N VAL A 118 3.62 15.51 0.30
CA VAL A 118 3.47 16.91 0.76
C VAL A 118 2.35 17.03 1.78
N VAL A 119 1.15 16.50 1.50
CA VAL A 119 0.01 16.60 2.44
C VAL A 119 0.27 15.81 3.71
N LEU A 120 0.97 14.66 3.65
CA LEU A 120 1.36 13.89 4.84
C LEU A 120 2.30 14.69 5.74
N ILE A 121 3.32 15.33 5.16
CA ILE A 121 4.27 16.18 5.89
C ILE A 121 3.53 17.37 6.53
N ILE A 122 2.67 18.05 5.77
CA ILE A 122 1.86 19.17 6.27
C ILE A 122 0.95 18.71 7.41
N GLY A 123 0.30 17.56 7.29
CA GLY A 123 -0.54 16.99 8.35
C GLY A 123 0.25 16.72 9.62
N GLY A 124 1.43 16.10 9.50
CA GLY A 124 2.32 15.84 10.63
C GLY A 124 2.80 17.12 11.31
N PHE A 125 3.23 18.10 10.52
CA PHE A 125 3.71 19.39 11.01
C PHE A 125 2.59 20.19 11.70
N THR A 126 1.42 20.26 11.09
CA THR A 126 0.24 20.95 11.65
C THR A 126 -0.18 20.34 12.98
N SER A 127 -0.14 19.01 13.10
CA SER A 127 -0.46 18.32 14.36
C SER A 127 0.54 18.66 15.48
N VAL A 128 1.82 18.83 15.15
CA VAL A 128 2.85 19.26 16.12
C VAL A 128 2.64 20.71 16.53
N LEU A 129 2.41 21.62 15.57
CA LEU A 129 2.21 23.05 15.84
C LEU A 129 0.98 23.35 16.69
N LEU A 130 -0.13 22.65 16.44
CA LEU A 130 -1.38 22.84 17.16
C LEU A 130 -1.45 22.04 18.47
N SER A 131 -0.41 21.25 18.77
CA SER A 131 -0.36 20.47 20.00
C SER A 131 -0.16 21.38 21.21
N LYS A 132 -0.98 21.16 22.24
CA LYS A 132 -0.85 21.82 23.54
C LYS A 132 0.09 21.08 24.50
N GLU A 133 0.74 20.01 24.04
CA GLU A 133 1.67 19.26 24.89
C GLU A 133 3.00 20.02 25.08
N ASN A 134 3.43 20.14 26.33
CA ASN A 134 4.73 20.70 26.68
C ASN A 134 5.85 19.67 26.49
N ASN A 135 7.07 20.15 26.21
CA ASN A 135 8.27 19.34 26.03
C ASN A 135 8.10 18.23 24.98
N LEU A 136 7.65 18.62 23.79
CA LEU A 136 7.51 17.72 22.63
C LEU A 136 8.84 17.06 22.27
N TRP A 137 9.93 17.82 22.37
CA TRP A 137 11.27 17.44 21.95
C TRP A 137 12.20 17.25 23.15
N ASN A 138 12.14 16.07 23.75
CA ASN A 138 13.09 15.68 24.79
C ASN A 138 14.42 15.28 24.16
N ARG A 139 15.54 15.69 24.75
CA ARG A 139 16.88 15.25 24.31
C ARG A 139 17.07 13.79 24.71
N VAL A 140 17.32 12.93 23.73
CA VAL A 140 17.63 11.51 23.95
C VAL A 140 18.92 11.18 23.20
N LYS A 141 19.82 10.42 23.83
CA LYS A 141 21.02 9.90 23.17
C LYS A 141 20.61 8.74 22.26
N LEU A 142 20.96 8.83 20.98
CA LEU A 142 20.68 7.81 19.97
C LEU A 142 22.01 7.32 19.39
N ASN A 143 22.16 6.00 19.26
CA ASN A 143 23.27 5.37 18.53
C ASN A 143 22.69 4.61 17.33
N PRO A 144 22.27 5.33 16.27
CA PRO A 144 21.57 4.72 15.16
C PRO A 144 22.53 3.96 14.21
N PRO A 145 22.09 2.84 13.62
CA PRO A 145 22.85 2.13 12.59
C PRO A 145 22.73 2.85 11.24
N TRP A 146 23.54 3.91 11.04
CA TRP A 146 23.48 4.79 9.87
C TRP A 146 23.57 4.08 8.51
N PHE A 147 24.19 2.91 8.45
CA PHE A 147 24.28 2.12 7.22
C PHE A 147 22.92 1.88 6.56
N TYR A 148 21.87 1.56 7.32
CA TYR A 148 20.56 1.25 6.75
C TYR A 148 19.84 2.46 6.17
N ILE A 149 19.97 3.65 6.79
CA ILE A 149 19.38 4.87 6.24
C ILE A 149 20.18 5.38 5.04
N VAL A 150 21.51 5.21 5.04
CA VAL A 150 22.34 5.50 3.85
C VAL A 150 21.95 4.56 2.70
N ALA A 151 21.80 3.26 2.94
CA ALA A 151 21.33 2.31 1.94
C ALA A 151 19.94 2.69 1.41
N PHE A 152 19.02 3.10 2.28
CA PHE A 152 17.70 3.60 1.89
C PHE A 152 17.81 4.79 0.93
N ILE A 153 18.60 5.82 1.29
CA ILE A 153 18.76 7.02 0.46
C ILE A 153 19.47 6.70 -0.85
N VAL A 154 20.52 5.89 -0.83
CA VAL A 154 21.28 5.49 -2.01
C VAL A 154 20.41 4.70 -2.98
N ILE A 155 19.56 3.78 -2.50
CA ILE A 155 18.63 3.04 -3.36
C ILE A 155 17.54 3.96 -3.90
N ALA A 156 16.99 4.87 -3.08
CA ALA A 156 15.99 5.83 -3.52
C ALA A 156 16.53 6.75 -4.63
N LEU A 157 17.64 7.46 -4.37
CA LEU A 157 18.24 8.39 -5.32
C LEU A 157 18.87 7.65 -6.51
N GLY A 158 19.47 6.50 -6.25
CA GLY A 158 20.05 5.63 -7.29
C GLY A 158 18.99 5.15 -8.26
N SER A 159 17.85 4.65 -7.79
CA SER A 159 16.76 4.21 -8.68
C SER A 159 16.17 5.35 -9.51
N ILE A 160 16.03 6.55 -8.94
CA ILE A 160 15.65 7.76 -9.71
C ILE A 160 16.70 8.06 -10.79
N GLY A 161 17.99 8.07 -10.44
CA GLY A 161 19.08 8.32 -11.39
C GLY A 161 19.15 7.27 -12.50
N LEU A 162 19.01 5.99 -12.16
CA LEU A 162 18.96 4.89 -13.14
C LEU A 162 17.79 5.07 -14.12
N ASN A 163 16.61 5.44 -13.61
CA ASN A 163 15.43 5.69 -14.45
C ASN A 163 15.68 6.84 -15.44
N LEU A 164 16.27 7.95 -14.98
CA LEU A 164 16.58 9.12 -15.83
C LEU A 164 17.60 8.84 -16.93
N ILE A 165 18.56 7.95 -16.69
CA ILE A 165 19.65 7.64 -17.64
C ILE A 165 19.22 6.57 -18.65
N TRP A 166 18.63 5.46 -18.18
CA TRP A 166 18.38 4.29 -19.02
C TRP A 166 16.98 4.26 -19.64
N ASN A 167 16.02 5.05 -19.13
CA ASN A 167 14.63 5.08 -19.59
C ASN A 167 14.03 3.68 -19.85
N ASN A 168 14.29 2.75 -18.92
CA ASN A 168 13.88 1.35 -19.03
C ASN A 168 12.72 1.09 -18.07
N ARG A 169 11.64 0.48 -18.60
CA ARG A 169 10.42 0.15 -17.85
C ARG A 169 10.70 -0.60 -16.54
N ILE A 170 11.69 -1.48 -16.49
CA ILE A 170 12.03 -2.23 -15.27
C ILE A 170 12.56 -1.29 -14.17
N PHE A 171 13.45 -0.36 -14.51
CA PHE A 171 14.01 0.58 -13.54
C PHE A 171 12.96 1.59 -13.09
N GLU A 172 12.12 2.06 -14.02
CA GLU A 172 10.99 2.92 -13.72
C GLU A 172 10.02 2.26 -12.73
N LEU A 173 9.66 0.99 -12.97
CA LEU A 173 8.79 0.24 -12.06
C LEU A 173 9.47 -0.01 -10.72
N PHE A 174 10.73 -0.44 -10.68
CA PHE A 174 11.44 -0.60 -9.41
C PHE A 174 11.48 0.69 -8.60
N GLU A 175 11.80 1.84 -9.23
CA GLU A 175 11.77 3.15 -8.58
C GLU A 175 10.37 3.47 -8.03
N SER A 176 9.34 3.33 -8.87
CA SER A 176 7.96 3.66 -8.51
C SER A 176 7.50 2.81 -7.33
N PHE A 177 7.76 1.50 -7.37
CA PHE A 177 7.40 0.58 -6.29
C PHE A 177 8.22 0.78 -5.02
N TYR A 178 9.51 1.13 -5.14
CA TYR A 178 10.32 1.55 -4.00
C TYR A 178 9.76 2.82 -3.36
N ARG A 179 9.33 3.79 -4.18
CA ARG A 179 8.67 5.02 -3.72
C ARG A 179 7.33 4.77 -3.05
N TYR A 180 6.48 3.95 -3.65
CA TYR A 180 5.24 3.48 -3.02
C TYR A 180 5.51 2.88 -1.65
N GLY A 181 6.57 2.06 -1.52
CA GLY A 181 6.94 1.42 -0.27
C GLY A 181 7.20 2.38 0.88
N TYR A 182 7.80 3.55 0.64
CA TYR A 182 8.05 4.55 1.69
C TYR A 182 6.99 5.67 1.78
N LEU A 183 5.97 5.68 0.92
CA LEU A 183 4.85 6.63 0.99
C LEU A 183 3.65 6.11 1.80
N VAL A 184 3.71 4.86 2.27
CA VAL A 184 2.63 4.22 3.01
C VAL A 184 2.66 4.63 4.48
N PHE A 185 1.59 5.27 4.97
CA PHE A 185 1.37 5.50 6.41
C PHE A 185 -0.03 5.06 6.81
N GLY A 186 -0.16 4.25 7.86
CA GLY A 186 -1.48 3.88 8.39
C GLY A 186 -2.16 2.67 7.73
N GLY A 187 -1.46 1.94 6.86
CA GLY A 187 -1.84 0.60 6.39
C GLY A 187 -1.77 0.39 4.87
N GLY A 188 -2.02 -0.86 4.46
CA GLY A 188 -2.12 -1.36 3.07
C GLY A 188 -2.62 -0.38 2.01
N GLN A 189 -3.74 0.24 2.33
CA GLN A 189 -4.62 0.84 1.34
C GLN A 189 -4.28 2.28 0.99
N VAL A 190 -3.33 2.88 1.71
CA VAL A 190 -2.98 4.31 1.58
C VAL A 190 -2.25 4.59 0.28
N VAL A 191 -1.54 3.59 -0.26
CA VAL A 191 -0.78 3.74 -1.50
C VAL A 191 -1.56 3.41 -2.76
N VAL A 192 -2.69 2.71 -2.61
CA VAL A 192 -3.58 2.35 -3.73
C VAL A 192 -3.95 3.57 -4.59
N PRO A 193 -4.34 4.75 -4.02
CA PRO A 193 -4.56 5.94 -4.84
C PRO A 193 -3.35 6.35 -5.68
N VAL A 194 -2.15 6.31 -5.09
CA VAL A 194 -0.91 6.72 -5.78
C VAL A 194 -0.63 5.76 -6.93
N MET A 195 -0.69 4.45 -6.64
CA MET A 195 -0.50 3.40 -7.64
C MET A 195 -1.52 3.50 -8.76
N TYR A 196 -2.80 3.75 -8.45
CA TYR A 196 -3.84 3.90 -9.45
C TYR A 196 -3.59 5.13 -10.33
N SER A 197 -3.28 6.28 -9.72
CA SER A 197 -2.98 7.50 -10.46
C SER A 197 -1.79 7.30 -11.41
N GLU A 198 -0.68 6.73 -10.94
CA GLU A 198 0.51 6.54 -11.77
C GLU A 198 0.34 5.42 -12.80
N LEU A 199 -0.14 4.24 -12.41
CA LEU A 199 -0.19 3.07 -13.30
C LEU A 199 -1.38 3.09 -14.27
N VAL A 200 -2.50 3.71 -13.89
CA VAL A 200 -3.75 3.69 -14.68
C VAL A 200 -4.02 5.05 -15.32
N GLU A 201 -3.90 6.16 -14.59
CA GLU A 201 -4.29 7.48 -15.14
C GLU A 201 -3.17 8.18 -15.89
N ILE A 202 -1.94 8.18 -15.36
CA ILE A 202 -0.82 8.94 -15.93
C ILE A 202 -0.09 8.11 -16.99
N ASN A 203 0.42 6.93 -16.60
CA ASN A 203 1.25 6.13 -17.49
C ASN A 203 0.44 5.18 -18.39
N GLN A 204 -0.85 4.96 -18.09
CA GLN A 204 -1.75 4.10 -18.87
C GLN A 204 -1.19 2.68 -19.08
N TYR A 205 -0.45 2.16 -18.09
CA TYR A 205 0.13 0.81 -18.11
C TYR A 205 -0.92 -0.28 -17.94
N MET A 206 -2.04 0.06 -17.30
CA MET A 206 -3.13 -0.85 -17.00
C MET A 206 -4.46 -0.12 -17.14
N THR A 207 -5.50 -0.86 -17.51
CA THR A 207 -6.88 -0.40 -17.44
C THR A 207 -7.40 -0.39 -16.00
N ASN A 208 -8.52 0.30 -15.77
CA ASN A 208 -9.23 0.28 -14.48
C ASN A 208 -9.55 -1.15 -14.03
N GLN A 209 -10.01 -1.99 -14.96
CA GLN A 209 -10.40 -3.35 -14.67
C GLN A 209 -9.19 -4.21 -14.31
N GLU A 210 -8.10 -4.14 -15.07
CA GLU A 210 -6.87 -4.88 -14.75
C GLU A 210 -6.34 -4.51 -13.35
N PHE A 211 -6.30 -3.21 -13.02
CA PHE A 211 -5.85 -2.76 -11.71
C PHE A 211 -6.74 -3.30 -10.58
N LEU A 212 -8.06 -3.14 -10.71
CA LEU A 212 -9.01 -3.60 -9.68
C LEU A 212 -9.09 -5.13 -9.59
N THR A 213 -8.89 -5.86 -10.70
CA THR A 213 -8.79 -7.32 -10.71
C THR A 213 -7.62 -7.77 -9.84
N GLY A 214 -6.41 -7.28 -10.11
CA GLY A 214 -5.24 -7.65 -9.30
C GLY A 214 -5.39 -7.26 -7.84
N TYR A 215 -5.90 -6.06 -7.59
CA TYR A 215 -6.14 -5.58 -6.24
C TYR A 215 -7.20 -6.43 -5.51
N GLY A 216 -8.23 -6.91 -6.21
CA GLY A 216 -9.27 -7.79 -5.67
C GLY A 216 -8.76 -9.20 -5.41
N LEU A 217 -7.98 -9.78 -6.34
CA LEU A 217 -7.41 -11.12 -6.21
C LEU A 217 -6.49 -11.23 -4.99
N VAL A 218 -5.64 -10.22 -4.75
CA VAL A 218 -4.73 -10.25 -3.59
C VAL A 218 -5.46 -10.28 -2.24
N GLN A 219 -6.71 -9.79 -2.16
CA GLN A 219 -7.51 -9.83 -0.91
C GLN A 219 -7.84 -11.26 -0.48
N GLY A 220 -7.80 -12.21 -1.42
CA GLY A 220 -8.06 -13.61 -1.17
C GLY A 220 -6.83 -14.43 -0.84
N LEU A 221 -5.62 -13.85 -0.88
CA LEU A 221 -4.38 -14.59 -0.69
C LEU A 221 -3.85 -14.47 0.75
N PRO A 222 -3.30 -15.56 1.32
CA PRO A 222 -2.70 -15.53 2.65
C PRO A 222 -1.34 -14.83 2.61
N GLY A 223 -1.27 -13.57 3.01
CA GLY A 223 -0.01 -12.84 3.16
C GLY A 223 -0.19 -11.32 3.06
N PRO A 224 0.87 -10.58 2.68
CA PRO A 224 0.78 -9.13 2.62
C PRO A 224 0.02 -8.66 1.38
N MET A 225 -0.97 -7.80 1.61
CA MET A 225 -1.72 -7.10 0.55
C MET A 225 -0.84 -6.38 -0.46
N PHE A 226 0.35 -5.93 -0.02
CA PHE A 226 1.34 -5.27 -0.86
C PHE A 226 1.97 -6.17 -1.92
N SER A 227 1.82 -7.49 -1.83
CA SER A 227 2.22 -8.40 -2.92
C SER A 227 1.44 -8.13 -4.22
N PHE A 228 0.36 -7.35 -4.16
CA PHE A 228 -0.25 -6.72 -5.33
C PHE A 228 0.77 -6.02 -6.25
N SER A 229 1.84 -5.46 -5.68
CA SER A 229 2.94 -4.87 -6.44
C SER A 229 3.54 -5.79 -7.48
N ALA A 230 3.65 -7.09 -7.21
CA ALA A 230 4.19 -8.04 -8.18
C ALA A 230 3.24 -8.21 -9.37
N TYR A 231 1.93 -8.26 -9.12
CA TYR A 231 0.94 -8.26 -10.20
C TYR A 231 0.96 -6.97 -11.00
N ALA A 232 0.89 -5.83 -10.31
CA ALA A 232 0.81 -4.52 -10.94
C ALA A 232 2.08 -4.18 -11.74
N GLY A 233 3.26 -4.52 -11.22
CA GLY A 233 4.53 -4.40 -11.92
C GLY A 233 4.64 -5.31 -13.14
N GLY A 234 4.19 -6.56 -13.04
CA GLY A 234 4.15 -7.48 -14.17
C GLY A 234 3.20 -6.99 -15.27
N MET A 235 1.96 -6.65 -14.90
CA MET A 235 0.98 -6.09 -15.84
C MET A 235 1.48 -4.81 -16.51
N ALA A 236 2.17 -3.94 -15.78
CA ALA A 236 2.73 -2.72 -16.33
C ALA A 236 3.90 -2.94 -17.32
N ALA A 237 4.42 -4.16 -17.42
CA ALA A 237 5.44 -4.56 -18.38
C ALA A 237 4.98 -5.73 -19.28
N LYS A 238 3.65 -5.93 -19.40
CA LYS A 238 3.06 -7.06 -20.14
C LYS A 238 3.48 -7.17 -21.60
N ASP A 239 3.74 -6.02 -22.24
CA ASP A 239 4.14 -5.95 -23.65
C ASP A 239 5.62 -6.32 -23.88
N GLY A 240 6.43 -6.43 -22.81
CA GLY A 240 7.85 -6.76 -22.88
C GLY A 240 8.14 -8.27 -23.03
N GLY A 241 7.12 -9.11 -23.13
CA GLY A 241 7.24 -10.56 -23.15
C GLY A 241 7.47 -11.18 -21.76
N ALA A 242 7.42 -12.51 -21.69
CA ALA A 242 7.32 -13.24 -20.43
C ALA A 242 8.49 -13.00 -19.45
N LEU A 243 9.72 -12.87 -19.97
CA LEU A 243 10.90 -12.61 -19.13
C LEU A 243 10.84 -11.22 -18.48
N ILE A 244 10.57 -10.19 -19.28
CA ILE A 244 10.50 -8.80 -18.79
C ILE A 244 9.35 -8.64 -17.81
N GLN A 245 8.18 -9.20 -18.12
CA GLN A 245 7.02 -9.19 -17.23
C GLN A 245 7.32 -9.87 -15.89
N THR A 246 7.99 -11.03 -15.90
CA THR A 246 8.38 -11.73 -14.67
C THR A 246 9.39 -10.92 -13.86
N LEU A 247 10.40 -10.35 -14.51
CA LEU A 247 11.41 -9.51 -13.83
C LEU A 247 10.78 -8.25 -13.24
N ALA A 248 9.91 -7.57 -13.99
CA ALA A 248 9.17 -6.40 -13.52
C ALA A 248 8.28 -6.73 -12.32
N ALA A 249 7.60 -7.87 -12.34
CA ALA A 249 6.80 -8.35 -11.22
C ALA A 249 7.65 -8.58 -9.96
N LEU A 250 8.73 -9.35 -10.07
CA LEU A 250 9.60 -9.65 -8.93
C LEU A 250 10.28 -8.40 -8.37
N LEU A 251 10.79 -7.52 -9.24
CA LEU A 251 11.45 -6.28 -8.82
C LEU A 251 10.46 -5.27 -8.21
N SER A 252 9.22 -5.22 -8.69
CA SER A 252 8.17 -4.41 -8.07
C SER A 252 7.77 -4.95 -6.68
N GLY A 253 7.67 -6.28 -6.57
CA GLY A 253 7.47 -6.98 -5.31
C GLY A 253 8.57 -6.68 -4.29
N ILE A 254 9.84 -6.78 -4.70
CA ILE A 254 10.99 -6.44 -3.85
C ILE A 254 10.98 -4.95 -3.52
N GLY A 255 10.77 -4.09 -4.52
CA GLY A 255 10.78 -2.64 -4.43
C GLY A 255 9.86 -2.15 -3.33
N ILE A 256 8.62 -2.64 -3.25
CA ILE A 256 7.65 -2.12 -2.28
C ILE A 256 7.94 -2.50 -0.82
N PHE A 257 8.63 -3.62 -0.57
CA PHE A 257 8.93 -4.06 0.80
C PHE A 257 10.31 -3.63 1.29
N LEU A 258 11.28 -3.47 0.38
CA LEU A 258 12.66 -3.10 0.70
C LEU A 258 12.81 -1.82 1.55
N PRO A 259 12.14 -0.68 1.26
CA PRO A 259 12.27 0.52 2.08
C PRO A 259 11.78 0.26 3.51
N GLY A 260 10.65 -0.45 3.66
CA GLY A 260 10.10 -0.79 4.96
C GLY A 260 11.03 -1.67 5.79
N LEU A 261 11.72 -2.63 5.14
CA LEU A 261 12.74 -3.48 5.79
C LEU A 261 13.93 -2.66 6.30
N LEU A 262 14.49 -1.80 5.45
CA LEU A 262 15.62 -0.93 5.80
C LEU A 262 15.28 0.02 6.95
N LEU A 263 14.08 0.58 6.94
CA LEU A 263 13.59 1.46 8.01
C LEU A 263 13.42 0.70 9.34
N ILE A 264 12.99 -0.56 9.32
CA ILE A 264 12.93 -1.38 10.53
C ILE A 264 14.33 -1.66 11.06
N TYR A 265 15.28 -1.99 10.20
CA TYR A 265 16.67 -2.23 10.63
C TYR A 265 17.33 -0.97 11.18
N PHE A 266 16.92 0.19 10.67
CA PHE A 266 17.35 1.48 11.17
C PHE A 266 16.74 1.82 12.54
N VAL A 267 15.42 1.73 12.67
CA VAL A 267 14.71 2.29 13.83
C VAL A 267 14.56 1.30 14.97
N TYR A 268 14.43 0.00 14.70
CA TYR A 268 14.26 -1.01 15.76
C TYR A 268 15.34 -0.91 16.85
N PRO A 269 16.66 -0.80 16.54
CA PRO A 269 17.70 -0.73 17.56
C PRO A 269 17.65 0.52 18.46
N ILE A 270 17.03 1.60 17.98
CA ILE A 270 16.92 2.88 18.70
C ILE A 270 15.51 3.14 19.25
N TRP A 271 14.58 2.20 19.06
CA TRP A 271 13.15 2.39 19.34
C TRP A 271 12.86 2.76 20.79
N GLU A 272 13.55 2.12 21.74
CA GLU A 272 13.40 2.36 23.18
C GLU A 272 13.62 3.82 23.59
N ASN A 273 14.50 4.50 22.86
CA ASN A 273 14.85 5.89 23.09
C ASN A 273 13.98 6.82 22.23
N LEU A 274 13.68 6.43 21.00
CA LEU A 274 12.86 7.20 20.08
C LEU A 274 11.43 7.39 20.60
N LYS A 275 10.82 6.34 21.19
CA LYS A 275 9.46 6.38 21.73
C LYS A 275 9.26 7.36 22.90
N LYS A 276 10.35 7.83 23.52
CA LYS A 276 10.32 8.84 24.60
C LYS A 276 10.09 10.26 24.06
N ILE A 277 10.21 10.47 22.74
CA ILE A 277 10.00 11.75 22.08
C ILE A 277 8.51 11.90 21.75
N LYS A 278 7.82 12.76 22.51
CA LYS A 278 6.37 12.98 22.35
C LYS A 278 6.01 13.56 20.99
N GLY A 279 6.85 14.44 20.43
CA GLY A 279 6.65 15.08 19.13
C GLY A 279 6.42 14.08 17.99
N ILE A 280 7.07 12.92 18.02
CA ILE A 280 6.88 11.86 17.01
C ILE A 280 5.47 11.26 17.12
N LYS A 281 5.01 10.96 18.34
CA LYS A 281 3.65 10.43 18.54
C LYS A 281 2.58 11.45 18.12
N VAL A 282 2.82 12.73 18.40
CA VAL A 282 1.92 13.83 18.04
C VAL A 282 1.88 14.03 16.52
N SER A 283 3.00 13.98 15.80
CA SER A 283 3.01 14.15 14.35
C SER A 283 2.23 13.03 13.64
N LEU A 284 2.32 11.79 14.12
CA LEU A 284 1.59 10.66 13.56
C LEU A 284 0.08 10.82 13.61
N LYS A 285 -0.46 11.55 14.58
CA LYS A 285 -1.89 11.84 14.63
C LYS A 285 -2.34 12.59 13.37
N GLY A 286 -1.59 13.60 12.96
CA GLY A 286 -1.86 14.37 11.75
C GLY A 286 -1.60 13.60 10.47
N ILE A 287 -0.47 12.88 10.40
CA ILE A 287 -0.12 12.02 9.25
C ILE A 287 -1.23 10.98 9.00
N ASN A 288 -1.68 10.29 10.05
CA ASN A 288 -2.73 9.28 9.93
C ASN A 288 -4.10 9.90 9.55
N ALA A 289 -4.42 11.10 10.03
CA ALA A 289 -5.64 11.80 9.65
C ALA A 289 -5.65 12.12 8.15
N VAL A 290 -4.56 12.70 7.63
CA VAL A 290 -4.40 12.96 6.19
C VAL A 290 -4.44 11.66 5.39
N ALA A 291 -3.69 10.64 5.81
CA ALA A 291 -3.68 9.32 5.17
C ALA A 291 -5.09 8.69 5.07
N GLY A 292 -5.90 8.85 6.12
CA GLY A 292 -7.30 8.44 6.09
C GLY A 292 -8.11 9.16 5.01
N GLY A 293 -7.90 10.47 4.85
CA GLY A 293 -8.53 11.28 3.81
C GLY A 293 -8.14 10.84 2.40
N LEU A 294 -6.87 10.50 2.20
CA LEU A 294 -6.32 9.98 0.93
C LEU A 294 -7.02 8.67 0.52
N ILE A 295 -7.18 7.73 1.45
CA ILE A 295 -7.86 6.46 1.20
C ILE A 295 -9.34 6.68 0.91
N PHE A 296 -9.98 7.58 1.68
CA PHE A 296 -11.38 7.90 1.50
C PHE A 296 -11.65 8.45 0.10
N ILE A 297 -10.84 9.40 -0.36
CA ILE A 297 -11.03 9.95 -1.70
C ILE A 297 -10.70 8.93 -2.80
N ALA A 298 -9.70 8.06 -2.59
CA ALA A 298 -9.47 6.93 -3.49
C ALA A 298 -10.69 6.02 -3.61
N ALA A 299 -11.33 5.69 -2.49
CA ALA A 299 -12.53 4.87 -2.50
C ALA A 299 -13.62 5.50 -3.38
N VAL A 300 -13.81 6.83 -3.26
CA VAL A 300 -14.78 7.59 -4.07
C VAL A 300 -14.38 7.58 -5.55
N ILE A 301 -13.13 7.87 -5.88
CA ILE A 301 -12.64 7.88 -7.28
C ILE A 301 -12.80 6.50 -7.91
N LEU A 302 -12.36 5.44 -7.24
CA LEU A 302 -12.43 4.07 -7.77
C LEU A 302 -13.88 3.58 -7.90
N MET A 303 -14.76 3.96 -6.99
CA MET A 303 -16.20 3.69 -7.12
C MET A 303 -16.79 4.37 -8.35
N GLN A 304 -16.47 5.64 -8.60
CA GLN A 304 -16.91 6.36 -9.80
C GLN A 304 -16.38 5.70 -11.09
N ARG A 305 -15.13 5.21 -11.05
CA ARG A 305 -14.46 4.57 -12.19
C ARG A 305 -14.91 3.14 -12.46
N SER A 306 -15.38 2.43 -11.43
CA SER A 306 -15.96 1.08 -11.56
C SER A 306 -17.34 1.07 -12.27
N GLY A 307 -17.92 2.25 -12.51
CA GLY A 307 -19.21 2.41 -13.17
C GLY A 307 -20.41 2.16 -12.24
N PHE A 308 -21.55 2.78 -12.57
CA PHE A 308 -22.79 2.71 -11.80
C PHE A 308 -23.78 1.66 -12.35
N GLN A 309 -23.28 0.59 -12.97
CA GLN A 309 -24.13 -0.52 -13.38
C GLN A 309 -24.72 -1.21 -12.16
N ILE A 310 -25.99 -1.60 -12.24
CA ILE A 310 -26.75 -2.18 -11.12
C ILE A 310 -26.03 -3.43 -10.57
N GLU A 311 -25.52 -4.29 -11.45
CA GLU A 311 -24.78 -5.50 -11.08
C GLU A 311 -23.53 -5.18 -10.26
N ASN A 312 -22.73 -4.21 -10.70
CA ASN A 312 -21.52 -3.75 -10.01
C ASN A 312 -21.86 -3.17 -8.64
N LEU A 313 -22.92 -2.35 -8.56
CA LEU A 313 -23.37 -1.77 -7.29
C LEU A 313 -23.84 -2.86 -6.31
N ILE A 314 -24.58 -3.87 -6.79
CA ILE A 314 -25.03 -5.00 -5.96
C ILE A 314 -23.82 -5.75 -5.40
N VAL A 315 -22.85 -6.14 -6.24
CA VAL A 315 -21.64 -6.86 -5.80
C VAL A 315 -20.84 -6.03 -4.80
N MET A 316 -20.68 -4.73 -5.05
CA MET A 316 -19.98 -3.81 -4.16
C MET A 316 -20.68 -3.73 -2.79
N VAL A 317 -22.01 -3.55 -2.77
CA VAL A 317 -22.80 -3.44 -1.53
C VAL A 317 -22.76 -4.75 -0.74
N ILE A 318 -22.94 -5.90 -1.41
CA ILE A 318 -22.82 -7.22 -0.78
C ILE A 318 -21.43 -7.39 -0.16
N SER A 319 -20.37 -7.04 -0.90
CA SER A 319 -19.00 -7.11 -0.42
C SER A 319 -18.80 -6.26 0.83
N ILE A 320 -19.33 -5.03 0.85
CA ILE A 320 -19.28 -4.15 2.03
C ILE A 320 -20.00 -4.78 3.22
N MET A 321 -21.22 -5.28 3.04
CA MET A 321 -22.02 -5.90 4.11
C MET A 321 -21.31 -7.12 4.71
N VAL A 322 -20.77 -7.99 3.85
CA VAL A 322 -20.02 -9.19 4.26
C VAL A 322 -18.77 -8.81 5.05
N LEU A 323 -17.98 -7.86 4.55
CA LEU A 323 -16.74 -7.43 5.19
C LEU A 323 -16.98 -6.69 6.52
N ILE A 324 -18.08 -5.95 6.67
CA ILE A 324 -18.47 -5.32 7.94
C ILE A 324 -18.96 -6.35 8.95
N SER A 325 -19.70 -7.37 8.50
CA SER A 325 -20.21 -8.47 9.33
C SER A 325 -19.10 -9.28 10.00
N LYS A 326 -17.90 -9.35 9.39
CA LYS A 326 -16.74 -10.15 9.83
C LYS A 326 -17.00 -11.65 9.97
N ARG A 327 -18.16 -12.14 9.55
CA ARG A 327 -18.54 -13.57 9.61
C ARG A 327 -17.88 -14.41 8.53
N ILE A 328 -17.69 -13.83 7.34
CA ILE A 328 -17.12 -14.53 6.19
C ILE A 328 -15.69 -14.03 5.96
N PRO A 329 -14.69 -14.92 5.92
CA PRO A 329 -13.32 -14.58 5.54
C PRO A 329 -13.23 -13.96 4.14
N ALA A 330 -12.33 -12.98 3.97
CA ALA A 330 -12.08 -12.34 2.68
C ALA A 330 -11.76 -13.31 1.53
N PRO A 331 -10.96 -14.38 1.71
CA PRO A 331 -10.72 -15.37 0.65
C PRO A 331 -11.98 -16.05 0.11
N ILE A 332 -12.95 -16.33 0.97
CA ILE A 332 -14.22 -16.95 0.55
C ILE A 332 -15.03 -15.96 -0.30
N LEU A 333 -15.03 -14.67 0.06
CA LEU A 333 -15.68 -13.65 -0.74
C LEU A 333 -15.06 -13.53 -2.14
N VAL A 334 -13.72 -13.51 -2.23
CA VAL A 334 -13.02 -13.46 -3.54
C VAL A 334 -13.37 -14.67 -4.40
N LEU A 335 -13.32 -15.88 -3.85
CA LEU A 335 -13.69 -17.10 -4.57
C LEU A 335 -15.15 -17.09 -5.02
N ALA A 336 -16.08 -16.64 -4.16
CA ALA A 336 -17.49 -16.53 -4.52
C ALA A 336 -17.71 -15.55 -5.68
N THR A 337 -17.00 -14.41 -5.69
CA THR A 337 -17.10 -13.44 -6.79
C THR A 337 -16.50 -13.94 -8.10
N LEU A 338 -15.41 -14.72 -8.05
CA LEU A 338 -14.85 -15.37 -9.24
C LEU A 338 -15.85 -16.39 -9.81
N LEU A 339 -16.41 -17.24 -8.96
CA LEU A 339 -17.41 -18.23 -9.38
C LEU A 339 -18.67 -17.56 -9.95
N ALA A 340 -19.12 -16.46 -9.35
CA ALA A 340 -20.25 -15.71 -9.87
C ALA A 340 -19.98 -15.18 -11.30
N GLY A 341 -18.77 -14.72 -11.59
CA GLY A 341 -18.40 -14.26 -12.93
C GLY A 341 -18.30 -15.38 -13.97
N PHE A 342 -18.03 -16.62 -13.55
CA PHE A 342 -18.10 -17.78 -14.44
C PHE A 342 -19.53 -18.20 -14.76
N VAL A 343 -20.47 -18.00 -13.84
CA VAL A 343 -21.86 -18.48 -13.95
C VAL A 343 -22.77 -17.45 -14.63
N PHE A 344 -22.61 -16.18 -14.29
CA PHE A 344 -23.42 -15.06 -14.79
C PHE A 344 -22.60 -14.20 -15.71
#